data_AF-A0A078JJV7-F1
#
_entry.id   AF-A0A078JJV7-F1
#
_cell.length_a   1.000
_cell.length_b   1.000
_cell.length_c   1.000
_cell.angle_alpha   90.00
_cell.angle_beta   90.00
_cell.angle_gamma   90.00
#
_symmetry.space_group_name_H-M   'P 1'
#
loop_
_entity.id
_entity.type
_entity.pdbx_description
1 polymer ?
#
loop_
_entity_poly.entity_id
_entity_poly.type
_entity_poly.pdbx_seq_one_letter_code
_entity_poly.pdbx_strand_id
1 'polypeptide(L)'
;MKSFQRCALLVRTLSVFVFFIPVTISVPFILLHGIRDQCSNGGTISFTQLLSNLSSSPGSCLEIGNGEQDSVSMPLTQQASIACEKVKQMKELSQGYNIVAQSCLIQKWCLSL
;
A
#
# COMPACT_ATOMS: atom_id res chain seq x y z
N MET A 1 -35.83 25.66 -31.34
CA MET A 1 -35.92 25.67 -29.86
C MET A 1 -36.01 24.27 -29.24
N LYS A 2 -36.90 23.37 -29.71
CA LYS A 2 -37.05 22.00 -29.15
C LYS A 2 -35.78 21.13 -29.21
N SER A 3 -34.98 21.27 -30.27
CA SER A 3 -33.69 20.55 -30.42
C SER A 3 -32.65 21.00 -29.38
N PHE A 4 -32.53 22.32 -29.17
CA PHE A 4 -31.63 22.90 -28.16
C PHE A 4 -31.98 22.45 -26.74
N GLN A 5 -33.28 22.37 -26.43
CA GLN A 5 -33.77 21.91 -25.13
C GLN A 5 -33.51 20.42 -24.88
N ARG A 6 -33.56 19.57 -25.93
CA ARG A 6 -33.19 18.16 -25.84
C ARG A 6 -31.69 17.97 -25.60
N CYS A 7 -30.83 18.73 -26.29
CA CYS A 7 -29.39 18.71 -26.02
C CYS A 7 -29.08 19.18 -24.59
N ALA A 8 -29.71 20.26 -24.12
CA ALA A 8 -29.53 20.75 -22.76
C ALA A 8 -29.97 19.74 -21.70
N LEU A 9 -31.06 19.00 -21.95
CA LEU A 9 -31.52 17.94 -21.05
C LEU A 9 -30.56 16.76 -21.03
N LEU A 10 -30.07 16.32 -22.19
CA LEU A 10 -29.09 15.24 -22.32
C LEU A 10 -27.77 15.57 -21.62
N VAL A 11 -27.26 16.79 -21.80
CA VAL A 11 -26.04 17.28 -21.14
C VAL A 11 -26.22 17.32 -19.62
N ARG A 12 -27.38 17.77 -19.13
CA ARG A 12 -27.68 17.74 -17.68
C ARG A 12 -27.74 16.32 -17.13
N THR A 13 -28.41 15.40 -17.82
CA THR A 13 -28.46 14.00 -17.37
C THR A 13 -27.05 13.40 -17.36
N LEU A 14 -26.25 13.60 -18.40
CA LEU A 14 -24.88 13.07 -18.48
C LEU A 14 -23.97 13.63 -17.37
N SER A 15 -24.09 14.92 -17.07
CA SER A 15 -23.34 15.58 -15.99
C SER A 15 -23.66 14.99 -14.62
N VAL A 16 -24.93 14.67 -14.34
CA VAL A 16 -25.35 14.05 -13.08
C VAL A 16 -24.75 12.64 -12.93
N PHE A 17 -24.66 11.86 -14.01
CA PHE A 17 -24.09 10.51 -13.98
C PHE A 17 -22.58 10.46 -13.64
N VAL A 18 -21.81 11.50 -13.98
CA VAL A 18 -20.36 11.54 -13.69
C VAL A 18 -20.06 11.66 -12.19
N PHE A 19 -20.95 12.31 -11.41
CA PHE A 19 -20.78 12.45 -9.96
C PHE A 19 -21.04 11.15 -9.17
N PHE A 20 -21.71 10.17 -9.77
CA PHE A 20 -22.03 8.89 -9.13
C PHE A 20 -21.07 7.76 -9.50
N ILE A 21 -20.00 8.04 -10.24
CA ILE A 21 -18.99 7.02 -10.54
C ILE A 21 -18.15 6.82 -9.27
N PRO A 22 -18.18 5.64 -8.62
CA PRO A 22 -17.32 5.38 -7.48
C PRO A 22 -15.87 5.41 -7.97
N VAL A 23 -15.09 6.38 -7.48
CA VAL A 23 -13.65 6.42 -7.74
C VAL A 23 -13.01 5.36 -6.84
N THR A 24 -12.66 4.22 -7.42
CA THR A 24 -11.85 3.22 -6.73
C THR A 24 -10.40 3.69 -6.70
N ILE A 25 -9.96 4.20 -5.55
CA ILE A 25 -8.55 4.47 -5.30
C ILE A 25 -7.84 3.17 -4.95
N SER A 26 -6.69 2.90 -5.59
CA SER A 26 -5.85 1.78 -5.20
C SER A 26 -5.18 2.09 -3.86
N VAL A 27 -5.44 1.22 -2.87
CA VAL A 27 -4.93 1.40 -1.51
C VAL A 27 -3.48 0.92 -1.46
N PRO A 28 -2.50 1.79 -1.17
CA PRO A 28 -1.08 1.43 -1.17
C PRO A 28 -0.79 0.28 -0.22
N PHE A 29 0.32 -0.43 -0.40
CA PHE A 29 0.77 -1.43 0.56
C PHE A 29 2.25 -1.32 0.89
N ILE A 30 2.57 -1.71 2.13
CA ILE A 30 3.95 -1.94 2.55
C ILE A 30 4.23 -3.45 2.58
N LEU A 31 5.38 -3.85 2.07
CA LEU A 31 5.88 -5.21 2.19
C LEU A 31 6.91 -5.28 3.32
N LEU A 32 6.74 -6.25 4.22
CA LEU A 32 7.72 -6.59 5.25
C LEU A 32 8.38 -7.92 4.84
N HIS A 33 9.69 -7.87 4.57
CA HIS A 33 10.46 -9.04 4.15
C HIS A 33 10.65 -10.03 5.30
N GLY A 34 11.00 -11.27 4.98
CA GLY A 34 11.18 -12.32 5.98
C GLY A 34 12.50 -12.23 6.76
N ILE A 35 12.69 -13.19 7.67
CA ILE A 35 13.97 -13.35 8.38
C ILE A 35 15.09 -13.68 7.39
N ARG A 36 16.29 -13.19 7.68
CA ARG A 36 17.49 -13.34 6.86
C ARG A 36 17.32 -12.82 5.43
N ASP A 37 16.48 -11.81 5.28
CA ASP A 37 16.20 -11.18 4.00
C ASP A 37 16.33 -9.66 4.14
N GLN A 38 16.21 -8.94 3.04
CA GLN A 38 16.25 -7.48 2.98
C GLN A 38 15.52 -6.97 1.74
N CYS A 39 15.13 -5.70 1.74
CA CYS A 39 14.39 -5.10 0.64
C CYS A 39 15.19 -5.04 -0.67
N SER A 40 16.53 -4.98 -0.59
CA SER A 40 17.38 -4.98 -1.79
C SER A 40 17.62 -6.37 -2.38
N ASN A 41 17.11 -7.45 -1.77
CA ASN A 41 17.15 -8.78 -2.36
C ASN A 41 16.29 -8.83 -3.63
N GLY A 42 16.82 -9.41 -4.71
CA GLY A 42 16.11 -9.55 -5.98
C GLY A 42 14.77 -10.30 -5.86
N GLY A 43 14.66 -11.26 -4.93
CA GLY A 43 13.41 -11.95 -4.64
C GLY A 43 12.33 -11.01 -4.10
N THR A 44 12.68 -10.20 -3.09
CA THR A 44 11.81 -9.21 -2.45
C THR A 44 11.38 -8.11 -3.43
N ILE A 45 12.31 -7.63 -4.26
CA ILE A 45 12.03 -6.65 -5.32
C ILE A 45 11.01 -7.22 -6.32
N SER A 46 11.30 -8.42 -6.84
CA SER A 46 10.44 -9.07 -7.85
C SER A 46 9.05 -9.36 -7.29
N PHE A 47 8.96 -9.78 -6.02
CA PHE A 47 7.70 -10.04 -5.35
C PHE A 47 6.89 -8.76 -5.13
N THR A 48 7.53 -7.68 -4.67
CA THR A 48 6.88 -6.36 -4.51
C THR A 48 6.32 -5.87 -5.85
N GLN A 49 7.12 -5.94 -6.91
CA GLN A 49 6.70 -5.54 -8.27
C GLN A 49 5.54 -6.39 -8.78
N LEU A 50 5.59 -7.71 -8.59
CA LEU A 50 4.50 -8.61 -8.95
C LEU A 50 3.20 -8.23 -8.24
N LEU A 51 3.24 -8.00 -6.93
CA LEU A 51 2.07 -7.60 -6.17
C LEU A 51 1.52 -6.24 -6.60
N SER A 52 2.39 -5.25 -6.85
CA SER A 52 1.98 -3.95 -7.37
C SER A 52 1.26 -4.07 -8.70
N ASN A 53 1.78 -4.91 -9.61
CA ASN A 53 1.18 -5.15 -10.92
C ASN A 53 -0.17 -5.87 -10.82
N LEU A 54 -0.26 -6.93 -10.02
CA LEU A 54 -1.50 -7.72 -9.87
C LEU A 54 -2.60 -6.92 -9.15
N SER A 55 -2.24 -6.13 -8.15
CA SER A 55 -3.21 -5.32 -7.38
C SER A 55 -3.52 -3.98 -8.03
N SER A 56 -2.76 -3.56 -9.05
CA SER A 56 -2.76 -2.19 -9.57
C SER A 56 -2.61 -1.14 -8.46
N SER A 57 -1.86 -1.49 -7.41
CA SER A 57 -1.65 -0.66 -6.23
C SER A 57 -0.18 -0.34 -6.02
N PRO A 58 0.17 0.91 -5.64
CA PRO A 58 1.53 1.25 -5.29
C PRO A 58 2.00 0.45 -4.07
N GLY A 59 3.10 -0.28 -4.25
CA GLY A 59 3.72 -1.11 -3.23
C GLY A 59 5.18 -0.76 -3.00
N SER A 60 5.61 -0.75 -1.73
CA SER A 60 7.01 -0.54 -1.36
C SER A 60 7.45 -1.50 -0.26
N CYS A 61 8.67 -2.03 -0.36
CA CYS A 61 9.28 -2.78 0.73
C CYS A 61 9.79 -1.82 1.81
N LEU A 62 9.44 -2.09 3.08
CA LEU A 62 9.87 -1.32 4.23
C LEU A 62 11.06 -2.00 4.91
N GLU A 63 12.26 -1.46 4.68
CA GLU A 63 13.50 -1.97 5.27
C GLU A 63 13.54 -1.66 6.77
N ILE A 64 13.86 -2.64 7.62
CA ILE A 64 13.94 -2.46 9.08
C ILE A 64 15.39 -2.65 9.52
N GLY A 65 15.95 -1.66 10.22
CA GLY A 65 17.34 -1.68 10.65
C GLY A 65 18.29 -1.84 9.46
N ASN A 66 19.23 -2.77 9.58
CA ASN A 66 20.26 -3.11 8.60
C ASN A 66 19.91 -4.37 7.77
N GLY A 67 18.63 -4.62 7.50
CA GLY A 67 18.18 -5.72 6.65
C GLY A 67 18.48 -7.09 7.20
N GLU A 68 19.19 -7.94 6.43
CA GLU A 68 19.39 -9.35 6.76
C GLU A 68 19.91 -9.54 8.19
N GLN A 69 20.88 -8.72 8.60
CA GLN A 69 21.51 -8.83 9.92
C GLN A 69 20.53 -8.53 11.07
N ASP A 70 19.76 -7.45 10.96
CA ASP A 70 18.85 -7.03 12.03
C ASP A 70 17.57 -7.87 12.06
N SER A 71 17.18 -8.46 10.92
CA SER A 71 16.03 -9.35 10.84
C SER A 71 16.13 -10.59 11.75
N VAL A 72 17.36 -11.01 12.10
CA VAL A 72 17.64 -12.12 13.03
C VAL A 72 18.06 -11.68 14.42
N SER A 73 18.76 -10.55 14.53
CA SER A 73 19.43 -10.15 15.77
C SER A 73 18.64 -9.13 16.59
N MET A 74 17.72 -8.40 15.95
CA MET A 74 16.88 -7.41 16.61
C MET A 74 15.59 -8.03 17.14
N PRO A 75 15.19 -7.77 18.40
CA PRO A 75 13.91 -8.21 18.92
C PRO A 75 12.72 -7.70 18.09
N LEU A 76 11.71 -8.54 17.90
CA LEU A 76 10.52 -8.21 17.09
C LEU A 76 9.79 -6.95 17.56
N THR A 77 9.73 -6.70 18.87
CA THR A 77 9.11 -5.48 19.42
C THR A 77 9.87 -4.22 19.01
N GLN A 78 11.20 -4.30 18.93
CA GLN A 78 12.03 -3.21 18.44
C GLN A 78 11.90 -3.04 16.92
N GLN A 79 11.84 -4.14 16.16
CA GLN A 79 11.56 -4.10 14.72
C GLN A 79 10.21 -3.42 14.43
N ALA A 80 9.16 -3.78 15.19
CA ALA A 80 7.84 -3.18 15.07
C ALA A 80 7.87 -1.67 15.40
N SER A 81 8.56 -1.27 16.47
CA SER A 81 8.72 0.14 16.83
C SER A 81 9.38 0.95 15.70
N ILE A 82 10.46 0.43 15.12
CA ILE A 82 11.13 1.07 13.98
C ILE A 82 10.23 1.13 12.76
N ALA A 83 9.49 0.05 12.45
CA ALA A 83 8.55 0.02 11.35
C ALA A 83 7.45 1.08 11.51
N CYS A 84 6.86 1.19 12.71
CA CYS A 84 5.85 2.19 13.03
C CYS A 84 6.37 3.62 12.84
N GLU A 85 7.57 3.92 13.34
CA GLU A 85 8.16 5.26 13.18
C GLU A 85 8.48 5.59 11.72
N LYS A 86 8.94 4.62 10.93
CA LYS A 86 9.15 4.82 9.49
C LYS A 86 7.84 5.07 8.75
N VAL A 87 6.79 4.28 9.02
CA VAL A 87 5.47 4.45 8.37
C VAL A 87 4.87 5.82 8.68
N LYS A 88 5.00 6.32 9.91
CA LYS A 88 4.54 7.68 10.27
C LYS A 88 5.18 8.78 9.42
N GLN A 89 6.38 8.56 8.89
CA GLN A 89 7.08 9.52 8.04
C GLN A 89 6.65 9.46 6.56
N MET A 90 5.96 8.38 6.15
CA MET A 90 5.49 8.15 4.78
C MET A 90 4.12 8.80 4.55
N LYS A 91 4.13 10.03 4.04
CA LYS A 91 2.91 10.84 3.84
C LYS A 91 1.91 10.19 2.87
N GLU A 92 2.40 9.41 1.92
CA GLU A 92 1.62 8.65 0.95
C GLU A 92 0.74 7.58 1.61
N LEU A 93 1.07 7.14 2.82
CA LEU A 93 0.31 6.14 3.58
C LEU A 93 -0.72 6.77 4.55
N SER A 94 -0.76 8.11 4.63
CA SER A 94 -1.61 8.83 5.61
C SER A 94 -3.12 8.62 5.43
N GLN A 95 -3.55 8.21 4.24
CA GLN A 95 -4.96 7.90 3.93
C GLN A 95 -5.30 6.41 4.11
N GLY A 96 -4.37 5.63 4.67
CA GLY A 96 -4.51 4.19 4.86
C GLY A 96 -3.68 3.38 3.88
N TYR A 97 -3.33 2.17 4.29
CA TYR A 97 -2.48 1.26 3.54
C TYR A 97 -2.73 -0.19 3.99
N ASN A 98 -2.39 -1.13 3.12
CA ASN A 98 -2.36 -2.55 3.44
C ASN A 98 -0.96 -2.97 3.89
N ILE A 99 -0.88 -4.00 4.72
CA ILE A 99 0.39 -4.60 5.14
C ILE A 99 0.47 -5.99 4.55
N VAL A 100 1.56 -6.27 3.83
CA VAL A 100 1.89 -7.59 3.32
C VAL A 100 3.14 -8.07 4.06
N ALA A 101 3.07 -9.23 4.69
CA ALA A 101 4.22 -9.81 5.38
C ALA A 101 4.67 -11.08 4.65
N GLN A 102 5.95 -11.14 4.30
CA GLN A 102 6.58 -12.32 3.75
C GLN A 102 7.13 -13.15 4.93
N SER A 103 6.48 -14.28 5.24
CA SER A 103 6.77 -15.18 6.36
C SER A 103 6.20 -14.78 7.75
N CYS A 104 6.09 -15.79 8.62
CA CYS A 104 5.13 -15.90 9.73
C CYS A 104 5.49 -15.12 11.02
N LEU A 105 6.71 -14.57 11.15
CA LEU A 105 7.14 -13.90 12.40
C LEU A 105 6.67 -12.46 12.55
N ILE A 106 6.21 -11.83 11.46
CA ILE A 106 5.95 -10.38 11.43
C ILE A 106 4.45 -10.06 11.64
N GLN A 107 3.57 -11.05 11.46
CA GLN A 107 2.14 -10.78 11.27
C GLN A 107 1.34 -10.57 12.57
N LYS A 108 1.93 -10.79 13.76
CA LYS A 108 1.19 -10.69 15.04
C LYS A 108 1.13 -9.30 15.69
N TRP A 109 1.83 -8.28 15.18
CA TRP A 109 2.14 -7.11 16.02
C TRP A 109 1.71 -5.74 15.49
N CYS A 110 1.60 -5.50 14.17
CA CYS A 110 1.18 -4.19 13.65
C CYS A 110 -0.31 -3.84 13.88
N LEU A 111 -1.13 -4.79 14.34
CA LEU A 111 -2.56 -4.57 14.60
C LEU A 111 -2.90 -4.43 16.09
N SER A 112 -1.89 -4.48 16.97
CA SER A 112 -2.08 -4.47 18.44
C SER A 112 -1.60 -3.18 19.11
N LEU A 113 -1.31 -2.13 18.34
CA LEU A 113 -0.95 -0.76 18.77
C LEU A 113 -1.81 0.25 18.00
#